data_AF-A0A957I1R9-F1
#
_entry.id   AF-A0A957I1R9-F1
#
_cell.length_a   1.000
_cell.length_b   1.000
_cell.length_c   1.000
_cell.angle_alpha   90.00
_cell.angle_beta   90.00
_cell.angle_gamma   90.00
#
_symmetry.space_group_name_H-M   'P 1'
#
loop_
_entity.id
_entity.type
_entity.pdbx_description
1 polymer ?
#
loop_
_entity_poly.entity_id
_entity_poly.type
_entity_poly.pdbx_seq_one_letter_code
_entity_poly.pdbx_strand_id
1 'polypeptide(L)' 'MSDKLSFQQIILRLLEYWQDWGCLVQQPYNVQVGAGTMNPATSLRVLGPEPWNVVYVEPSIRPDDGRFGDNPNRMQM' A
#
# COMPACT_ATOMS: atom_id res chain seq x y z
N MET A 1 -4.29 29.71 0.41
CA MET A 1 -4.75 28.33 0.60
C MET A 1 -3.52 27.49 0.91
N SER A 2 -3.58 26.53 1.82
CA SER A 2 -2.39 25.75 2.21
C SER A 2 -1.89 24.91 1.03
N ASP A 3 -0.64 25.10 0.59
CA ASP A 3 0.03 24.34 -0.49
C ASP A 3 0.32 22.86 -0.16
N LYS A 4 -0.36 22.31 0.85
CA LYS A 4 -0.11 20.94 1.33
C LYS A 4 -1.08 19.97 0.65
N LEU A 5 -0.53 18.86 0.17
CA LEU A 5 -1.33 17.76 -0.38
C LEU A 5 -2.18 17.13 0.72
N SER A 6 -3.43 16.80 0.40
CA SER A 6 -4.24 15.89 1.22
C SER A 6 -3.70 14.46 1.13
N PHE A 7 -4.04 13.61 2.11
CA PHE A 7 -3.65 12.20 2.08
C PHE A 7 -4.13 11.47 0.82
N GLN A 8 -5.36 11.77 0.37
CA GLN A 8 -5.90 11.25 -0.88
C GLN A 8 -5.08 11.70 -2.09
N GLN A 9 -4.66 12.98 -2.13
CA GLN A 9 -3.83 13.48 -3.23
C GLN A 9 -2.44 12.83 -3.25
N ILE A 10 -1.87 12.53 -2.08
CA ILE A 10 -0.60 11.79 -1.99
C ILE A 10 -0.76 10.39 -2.59
N ILE A 11 -1.82 9.66 -2.23
CA ILE A 11 -2.11 8.33 -2.79
C ILE A 11 -2.25 8.41 -4.31
N LEU A 12 -3.11 9.30 -4.82
CA LEU A 12 -3.37 9.42 -6.25
C LEU A 12 -2.09 9.74 -7.04
N ARG A 13 -1.27 10.66 -6.54
CA ARG A 13 0.01 11.01 -7.21
C ARG A 13 1.02 9.86 -7.22
N LEU A 14 1.07 9.05 -6.17
CA LEU A 14 1.96 7.88 -6.14
C LEU A 14 1.48 6.81 -7.12
N LEU A 15 0.18 6.57 -7.19
CA LEU A 15 -0.40 5.62 -8.16
C LEU A 15 -0.16 6.09 -9.60
N GLU A 16 -0.41 7.37 -9.89
CA GLU A 16 -0.16 7.99 -11.20
C GLU A 16 1.33 7.89 -11.59
N TYR A 17 2.23 8.27 -10.68
CA TYR A 17 3.67 8.20 -10.94
C TYR A 17 4.10 6.77 -11.33
N TRP A 18 3.74 5.75 -10.54
CA TRP A 18 4.16 4.39 -10.85
C TRP A 18 3.44 3.80 -12.07
N GLN A 19 2.21 4.23 -12.34
CA GLN A 19 1.51 3.90 -13.59
C GLN A 19 2.28 4.41 -14.81
N ASP A 20 2.80 5.64 -14.76
CA ASP A 20 3.64 6.22 -15.83
C ASP A 20 4.96 5.45 -16.02
N TRP A 21 5.45 4.80 -14.96
CA TRP A 21 6.60 3.88 -15.00
C TRP A 21 6.25 2.45 -15.45
N GLY A 22 5.01 2.22 -15.90
CA GLY A 22 4.57 0.93 -16.43
C GLY A 22 4.16 -0.09 -15.37
N CYS A 23 3.89 0.34 -14.14
CA CYS A 23 3.30 -0.53 -13.12
C CYS A 23 1.79 -0.74 -13.38
N LEU A 24 1.33 -1.98 -13.24
CA LEU A 24 -0.10 -2.27 -13.10
C LEU A 24 -0.62 -1.65 -11.80
N VAL A 25 -1.69 -0.84 -11.89
CA VAL A 25 -2.38 -0.32 -10.70
C VAL A 25 -3.35 -1.38 -10.20
N GLN A 26 -3.03 -1.99 -9.06
CA GLN A 26 -3.84 -3.04 -8.44
C GLN A 26 -4.62 -2.51 -7.22
N GLN A 27 -5.74 -3.16 -6.91
CA GLN A 27 -6.53 -2.88 -5.73
C GLN A 27 -5.96 -3.57 -4.48
N PRO A 28 -6.23 -3.03 -3.27
CA PRO A 28 -5.88 -3.70 -2.01
C PRO A 28 -6.40 -5.13 -1.96
N TYR A 29 -5.72 -6.00 -1.21
CA TYR A 29 -6.19 -7.35 -1.02
C TYR A 29 -7.43 -7.37 -0.12
N ASN A 30 -8.37 -8.28 -0.39
CA ASN A 30 -9.64 -8.34 0.32
C ASN A 30 -9.56 -9.07 1.68
N VAL A 31 -8.37 -9.53 2.07
CA VAL A 31 -8.10 -10.21 3.34
C VAL A 31 -7.06 -9.42 4.12
N GLN A 32 -7.19 -9.41 5.45
CA GLN A 32 -6.23 -8.74 6.33
C GLN A 32 -4.83 -9.30 6.15
N VAL A 33 -3.86 -8.39 5.98
CA VAL A 33 -2.44 -8.70 5.85
C VAL A 33 -1.62 -7.71 6.69
N GLY A 34 -0.44 -8.11 7.15
CA GLY A 34 0.43 -7.24 7.96
C GLY A 34 1.34 -6.30 7.15
N ALA A 35 1.44 -6.54 5.83
CA ALA A 35 2.19 -5.75 4.88
C ALA A 35 1.76 -6.10 3.44
N GLY A 36 1.98 -5.17 2.50
CA GLY A 36 1.81 -5.41 1.05
C GLY A 36 2.56 -6.65 0.53
N THR A 37 3.68 -7.02 1.14
CA THR A 37 4.44 -8.23 0.79
C THR A 37 3.58 -9.50 0.79
N MET A 38 2.53 -9.57 1.62
CA MET A 38 1.64 -10.74 1.70
C MET A 38 0.57 -10.74 0.60
N ASN A 39 0.27 -9.61 -0.04
CA ASN A 39 -0.67 -9.54 -1.16
C ASN A 39 -0.21 -10.52 -2.27
N PRO A 40 -1.10 -11.34 -2.86
CA PRO A 40 -0.74 -12.23 -3.96
C PRO A 40 -0.09 -11.53 -5.16
N ALA A 41 -0.40 -10.25 -5.37
CA ALA A 41 0.28 -9.37 -6.33
C ALA A 41 1.79 -9.28 -6.13
N THR A 42 2.28 -9.60 -4.93
CA THR A 42 3.70 -9.63 -4.58
C THR A 42 4.12 -11.05 -4.23
N SER A 43 3.55 -11.66 -3.19
CA SER A 43 4.02 -12.95 -2.65
C SER A 43 4.07 -14.08 -3.69
N LEU A 44 3.10 -14.15 -4.60
CA LEU A 44 3.08 -15.17 -5.66
C LEU A 44 3.80 -14.71 -6.93
N ARG A 45 3.76 -13.41 -7.24
CA ARG A 45 4.30 -12.89 -8.50
C ARG A 45 5.82 -12.79 -8.53
N VAL A 46 6.48 -12.74 -7.37
CA VAL A 46 7.95 -12.78 -7.29
C VAL A 46 8.55 -14.16 -7.62
N LEU A 47 7.72 -15.22 -7.67
CA LEU A 47 8.20 -16.60 -7.87
C LEU A 47 8.42 -16.94 -9.36
N GLY A 48 7.75 -16.24 -10.27
CA GLY A 48 7.79 -16.53 -11.70
C GLY A 48 8.95 -15.84 -12.41
N PRO A 49 9.39 -16.37 -13.56
CA PRO A 49 10.38 -15.70 -14.42
C PRO A 49 9.79 -14.50 -15.17
N GLU A 50 8.46 -14.34 -15.21
CA GLU A 50 7.80 -13.29 -15.97
C GLU A 50 8.04 -11.91 -15.33
N PRO A 51 8.37 -10.88 -16.14
CA PRO A 51 8.44 -9.51 -15.66
C PRO A 51 7.13 -9.09 -14.99
N TRP A 52 7.24 -8.43 -13.83
CA TRP A 52 6.09 -8.00 -13.07
C TRP A 52 6.35 -6.67 -12.35
N ASN A 53 5.66 -5.63 -12.80
CA ASN A 53 5.68 -4.30 -12.21
C ASN A 53 4.27 -3.97 -11.72
N VAL A 54 4.10 -3.71 -10.43
CA VAL A 54 2.79 -3.46 -9.84
C VAL A 54 2.89 -2.36 -8.77
N VAL A 55 1.85 -1.54 -8.65
CA VAL A 55 1.68 -0.54 -7.59
C VAL A 55 0.28 -0.67 -7.00
N TYR A 56 0.17 -0.54 -5.69
CA TYR A 56 -1.10 -0.58 -4.99
C TYR A 56 -0.96 0.04 -3.59
N VAL A 57 -2.09 0.40 -2.99
CA VAL A 57 -2.20 0.72 -1.57
C VAL A 57 -2.54 -0.58 -0.84
N GLU A 58 -1.89 -0.85 0.30
CA GLU A 58 -2.24 -1.98 1.17
C GLU A 58 -2.52 -1.52 2.61
N PRO A 59 -3.80 -1.53 3.05
CA PRO A 59 -4.14 -1.41 4.45
C PRO A 59 -3.50 -2.56 5.25
N SER A 60 -2.58 -2.23 6.14
CA SER A 60 -1.74 -3.22 6.81
C SER A 60 -2.10 -3.34 8.29
N ILE A 61 -2.59 -4.51 8.70
CA ILE A 61 -3.05 -4.78 10.06
C ILE A 61 -1.93 -5.39 10.89
N ARG A 62 -1.51 -4.69 11.96
CA ARG A 62 -0.46 -5.12 12.89
C ARG A 62 -0.99 -5.07 14.32
N PRO A 63 -1.64 -6.14 14.81
CA PRO A 63 -2.32 -6.13 16.11
C PRO A 63 -1.44 -5.69 17.28
N ASP A 64 -0.19 -6.15 17.32
CA ASP A 64 0.76 -5.86 18.40
C ASP A 64 1.24 -4.39 18.43
N ASP A 65 1.05 -3.65 17.33
CA ASP A 65 1.36 -2.23 17.24
C ASP A 65 0.26 -1.33 17.85
N GLY A 66 -0.87 -1.88 18.28
CA GLY A 66 -1.98 -1.10 18.84
C GLY A 66 -1.59 -0.28 20.08
N ARG A 67 -2.02 0.99 20.11
CA ARG A 67 -1.81 1.92 21.24
C ARG A 67 -3.10 2.65 21.65
N PHE A 68 -4.24 1.99 21.48
CA PHE A 68 -5.59 2.49 21.84
C PHE A 68 -5.98 3.86 21.23
N GLY A 69 -5.24 4.37 20.25
CA GLY A 69 -5.42 5.71 19.70
C GLY A 69 -4.67 6.83 20.43
N ASP A 70 -3.95 6.50 21.51
CA ASP A 70 -3.25 7.48 22.35
C ASP A 70 -1.87 7.88 21.80
N ASN A 71 -1.27 7.03 20.96
CA ASN A 71 0.04 7.29 20.39
C ASN A 71 -0.07 8.14 19.11
N PRO A 72 0.68 9.25 18.98
CA PRO A 72 0.57 10.15 17.82
C PRO A 72 1.09 9.56 16.51
N ASN A 73 1.86 8.46 16.55
CA ASN A 73 2.57 7.92 15.39
C ASN A 73 2.42 6.39 15.20
N ARG A 74 1.89 5.65 16.18
CA ARG A 74 1.79 4.18 16.13
C ARG A 74 0.34 3.74 16.05
N MET A 75 0.04 2.94 15.03
CA MET A 75 -1.31 2.48 14.66
C MET A 75 -1.32 0.96 14.44
N GLN A 76 -2.47 0.32 14.69
CA GLN A 76 -2.70 -1.10 14.40
C GLN A 76 -3.24 -1.37 12.99
N MET A 77 -3.70 -0.34 12.28
CA MET A 77 -4.32 -0.37 10.95
C MET A 77 -3.92 0.88 10.16
#